data_AF-A0A1F6ZFI1-F1
#
_entry.id   AF-A0A1F6ZFI1-F1
#
_cell.length_a   1.000
_cell.length_b   1.000
_cell.length_c   1.000
_cell.angle_alpha   90.00
_cell.angle_beta   90.00
_cell.angle_gamma   90.00
#
_symmetry.space_group_name_H-M   'P 1'
#
loop_
_entity.id
_entity.type
_entity.pdbx_description
1 polymer ?
#
loop_
_entity_poly.entity_id
_entity_poly.type
_entity_poly.pdbx_seq_one_letter_code
_entity_poly.pdbx_strand_id
1 'polypeptide(L)'
;MEKRVLLPFRYAGGKYYALKILQPFWEQVIHDEFREPFVGGGSVFFAKAAVKYNWVNDIDSDLITTYKIMSDDKFKEKFLSMVSKEIATPDRHNEISKIEPKNDLERAFKYFYLNRTSFSGKMKSPSWGYRPKRSLPPERWHERIIPCGNRLNGIKITSLDFEEVIKAPAKGKEVLLFLDPPYFKAKQENHYSHPFTKEDHIRLATLLKKTSHKFFLTYDDCPEIREMYSWANVYPMQFYYRIENSEKAGGRKKGFELVITNYPVKMEQKSSQKTLFNLPKKEIEKIKSPFRFVGSKAQAIKFIRKYWEKTPHTEYREPFFGGGAVFFAKPKPEHNWINDIDKELTITLRLIADPAKRKILADRLSKEIASKERFEEVKKMNATSDLDIAFKFFYINRTAYGGIMNLPNWGYDEKKSVQPFKWAARIEEAGKKLQDIKITNIDFEEVIKAPKMNNGDVFIFVDPPYYEADQKRAYKHSFREEDHIRLAKALKETKHKFCLTYDDCKSIRELYGWANLHPVSWRYHTANSNKASRKMGNELIITNF
;
A
#
# COMPACT_ATOMS: atom_id res chain seq x y z
N MET A 1 -7.38 3.14 7.49
CA MET A 1 -5.93 2.80 7.44
C MET A 1 -5.80 1.28 7.44
N GLU A 2 -5.11 0.66 6.48
CA GLU A 2 -4.55 -0.69 6.72
C GLU A 2 -3.58 -0.51 7.90
N LYS A 3 -3.97 -0.93 9.11
CA LYS A 3 -3.07 -0.95 10.27
C LYS A 3 -1.84 -1.73 9.82
N ARG A 4 -0.67 -1.11 9.88
CA ARG A 4 0.60 -1.81 9.62
C ARG A 4 0.67 -2.97 10.61
N VAL A 5 0.64 -4.20 10.10
CA VAL A 5 0.72 -5.40 10.94
C VAL A 5 1.98 -5.29 11.80
N LEU A 6 1.79 -5.29 13.11
CA LEU A 6 2.88 -5.23 14.07
C LEU A 6 3.27 -6.67 14.37
N LEU A 7 4.53 -7.01 14.11
CA LEU A 7 5.10 -8.32 14.43
C LEU A 7 6.11 -8.17 15.57
N PRO A 8 6.13 -9.10 16.54
CA PRO A 8 7.07 -9.04 17.66
C PRO A 8 8.49 -9.31 17.20
N PHE A 9 8.65 -10.30 16.33
CA PHE A 9 9.94 -10.81 15.89
C PHE A 9 10.31 -10.36 14.47
N ARG A 10 11.61 -10.34 14.21
CA ARG A 10 12.16 -10.41 12.86
C ARG A 10 12.31 -11.89 12.55
N TYR A 11 11.74 -12.35 11.44
CA TYR A 11 11.75 -13.78 11.13
C TYR A 11 12.17 -13.99 9.68
N ALA A 12 13.23 -14.79 9.47
CA ALA A 12 13.64 -15.18 8.13
C ALA A 12 12.54 -16.03 7.50
N GLY A 13 12.19 -15.75 6.24
CA GLY A 13 11.07 -16.43 5.57
C GLY A 13 9.67 -15.95 5.95
N GLY A 14 9.52 -15.08 6.95
CA GLY A 14 8.21 -14.61 7.42
C GLY A 14 7.34 -14.00 6.31
N LYS A 15 6.10 -14.48 6.17
CA LYS A 15 5.16 -14.13 5.09
C LYS A 15 4.53 -12.74 5.17
N TYR A 16 5.10 -11.81 5.93
CA TYR A 16 4.58 -10.44 6.06
C TYR A 16 4.48 -9.71 4.70
N TYR A 17 5.39 -10.00 3.75
CA TYR A 17 5.37 -9.42 2.40
C TYR A 17 4.33 -10.08 1.48
N ALA A 18 3.89 -11.28 1.83
CA ALA A 18 2.96 -12.13 1.09
C ALA A 18 1.51 -11.96 1.58
N LEU A 19 1.26 -11.24 2.67
CA LEU A 19 -0.07 -11.16 3.31
C LEU A 19 -1.19 -10.79 2.34
N LYS A 20 -0.99 -9.87 1.40
CA LYS A 20 -2.04 -9.50 0.43
C LYS A 20 -2.40 -10.62 -0.54
N ILE A 21 -1.44 -11.50 -0.84
CA ILE A 21 -1.63 -12.66 -1.71
C ILE A 21 -2.29 -13.79 -0.91
N LEU A 22 -1.93 -13.94 0.37
CA LEU A 22 -2.49 -14.97 1.25
C LEU A 22 -3.88 -14.60 1.81
N GLN A 23 -4.22 -13.31 1.85
CA GLN A 23 -5.47 -12.80 2.43
C GLN A 23 -6.75 -13.47 1.89
N PRO A 24 -6.91 -13.67 0.56
CA PRO A 24 -8.07 -14.37 0.02
C PRO A 24 -8.26 -15.78 0.59
N PHE A 25 -7.19 -16.46 1.00
CA PHE A 25 -7.26 -17.85 1.46
C PHE A 25 -7.93 -17.96 2.83
N TRP A 26 -7.75 -16.99 3.74
CA TRP A 26 -8.43 -17.01 5.03
C TRP A 26 -9.74 -16.21 5.04
N GLU A 27 -9.94 -15.25 4.15
CA GLU A 27 -11.18 -14.44 4.11
C GLU A 27 -12.36 -15.20 3.50
N GLN A 28 -12.10 -16.19 2.64
CA GLN A 28 -13.15 -17.01 2.01
C GLN A 28 -13.61 -18.18 2.89
N VAL A 29 -13.00 -18.38 4.06
CA VAL A 29 -13.40 -19.40 5.02
C VAL A 29 -14.01 -18.72 6.24
N ILE A 30 -15.29 -18.94 6.46
CA ILE A 30 -15.94 -18.57 7.72
C ILE A 30 -15.53 -19.61 8.76
N HIS A 31 -14.88 -19.17 9.83
CA HIS A 31 -14.38 -20.06 10.89
C HIS A 31 -14.39 -19.35 12.24
N ASP A 32 -14.58 -20.12 13.31
CA ASP A 32 -14.56 -19.64 14.69
C ASP A 32 -13.33 -20.16 15.47
N GLU A 33 -12.56 -21.07 14.89
CA GLU A 33 -11.28 -21.54 15.40
C GLU A 33 -10.16 -21.39 14.36
N PHE A 34 -9.02 -20.81 14.79
CA PHE A 34 -7.85 -20.62 13.95
C PHE A 34 -6.60 -21.23 14.61
N ARG A 35 -5.86 -22.06 13.88
CA ARG A 35 -4.61 -22.66 14.38
C ARG A 35 -3.43 -22.39 13.44
N GLU A 36 -2.28 -22.07 14.00
CA GLU A 36 -0.98 -22.01 13.32
C GLU A 36 -0.02 -23.02 13.93
N PRO A 37 0.14 -24.23 13.36
CA PRO A 37 1.10 -25.23 13.84
C PRO A 37 2.57 -24.81 13.76
N PHE A 38 2.88 -23.85 12.87
CA PHE A 38 4.22 -23.32 12.59
C PHE A 38 4.19 -21.78 12.62
N VAL A 39 3.91 -21.20 13.79
CA VAL A 39 3.68 -19.75 13.91
C VAL A 39 4.90 -18.95 13.47
N GLY A 40 6.12 -19.38 13.80
CA GLY A 40 7.34 -18.61 13.57
C GLY A 40 7.19 -17.16 14.04
N GLY A 41 7.31 -16.21 13.12
CA GLY A 41 7.08 -14.77 13.40
C GLY A 41 5.62 -14.34 13.54
N GLY A 42 4.65 -15.22 13.27
CA GLY A 42 3.20 -15.01 13.41
C GLY A 42 2.59 -14.10 12.34
N SER A 43 3.14 -14.08 11.13
CA SER A 43 2.77 -13.08 10.11
C SER A 43 1.27 -13.07 9.80
N VAL A 44 0.66 -14.25 9.65
CA VAL A 44 -0.77 -14.40 9.35
C VAL A 44 -1.61 -14.18 10.62
N PHE A 45 -1.25 -14.81 11.74
CA PHE A 45 -1.95 -14.68 13.02
C PHE A 45 -2.15 -13.22 13.46
N PHE A 46 -1.09 -12.39 13.37
CA PHE A 46 -1.15 -10.97 13.73
C PHE A 46 -1.83 -10.10 12.66
N ALA A 47 -1.91 -10.55 11.41
CA ALA A 47 -2.54 -9.80 10.32
C ALA A 47 -4.06 -10.03 10.26
N LYS A 48 -4.49 -11.25 10.54
CA LYS A 48 -5.88 -11.68 10.49
C LYS A 48 -6.65 -11.25 11.74
N ALA A 49 -7.94 -10.99 11.57
CA ALA A 49 -8.87 -10.78 12.69
C ALA A 49 -8.91 -12.00 13.63
N ALA A 50 -8.92 -11.73 14.94
CA ALA A 50 -9.10 -12.77 15.95
C ALA A 50 -10.46 -13.44 15.79
N VAL A 51 -10.50 -14.75 16.02
CA VAL A 51 -11.75 -15.52 16.11
C VAL A 51 -11.95 -16.02 17.54
N LYS A 52 -13.02 -16.77 17.81
CA LYS A 52 -13.38 -17.20 19.16
C LYS A 52 -12.30 -18.06 19.82
N TYR A 53 -11.72 -19.00 19.08
CA TYR A 53 -10.64 -19.86 19.56
C TYR A 53 -9.41 -19.65 18.69
N ASN A 54 -8.27 -19.28 19.29
CA ASN A 54 -7.01 -19.16 18.55
C ASN A 54 -5.95 -20.03 19.20
N TRP A 55 -5.14 -20.68 18.38
CA TRP A 55 -4.04 -21.52 18.83
C TRP A 55 -2.79 -21.27 17.98
N VAL A 56 -1.73 -20.76 18.58
CA VAL A 56 -0.41 -20.68 17.94
C VAL A 56 0.54 -21.73 18.53
N ASN A 57 1.33 -22.35 17.67
CA ASN A 57 2.29 -23.39 18.03
C ASN A 57 3.56 -23.26 17.19
N ASP A 58 4.69 -23.64 17.77
CA ASP A 58 5.95 -23.85 17.05
C ASP A 58 6.71 -24.96 17.77
N ILE A 59 7.65 -25.60 17.09
CA ILE A 59 8.53 -26.57 17.75
C ILE A 59 9.67 -25.86 18.51
N ASP A 60 9.99 -24.61 18.13
CA ASP A 60 10.95 -23.76 18.84
C ASP A 60 10.40 -23.34 20.21
N SER A 61 10.86 -24.03 21.26
CA SER A 61 10.39 -23.82 22.62
C SER A 61 10.81 -22.46 23.19
N ASP A 62 11.93 -21.89 22.77
CA ASP A 62 12.37 -20.56 23.23
C ASP A 62 11.48 -19.46 22.62
N LEU A 63 11.12 -19.59 21.34
CA LEU A 63 10.13 -18.74 20.69
C LEU A 63 8.79 -18.79 21.42
N ILE A 64 8.30 -19.99 21.71
CA ILE A 64 7.03 -20.20 22.37
C ILE A 64 7.04 -19.71 23.82
N THR A 65 8.13 -19.93 24.57
CA THR A 65 8.29 -19.34 25.90
C THR A 65 8.21 -17.82 25.81
N THR A 66 8.84 -17.19 24.81
CA THR A 66 8.76 -15.74 24.61
C THR A 66 7.32 -15.28 24.34
N TYR A 67 6.58 -15.99 23.48
CA TYR A 67 5.16 -15.69 23.24
C TYR A 67 4.30 -15.83 24.51
N LYS A 68 4.53 -16.87 25.32
CA LYS A 68 3.83 -17.06 26.61
C LYS A 68 4.10 -15.92 27.59
N ILE A 69 5.37 -15.53 27.75
CA ILE A 69 5.77 -14.38 28.59
C ILE A 69 5.12 -13.08 28.10
N MET A 70 5.00 -12.89 26.78
CA MET A 70 4.31 -11.73 26.21
C MET A 70 2.78 -11.77 26.41
N SER A 71 2.17 -12.95 26.57
CA SER A 71 0.71 -13.13 26.70
C SER A 71 0.17 -12.97 28.12
N ASP A 72 1.05 -13.07 29.13
CA ASP A 72 0.68 -12.91 30.53
C ASP A 72 1.01 -11.49 31.00
N ASP A 73 0.04 -10.75 31.53
CA ASP A 73 0.23 -9.33 31.85
C ASP A 73 1.33 -9.11 32.91
N LYS A 74 1.42 -9.98 33.92
CA LYS A 74 2.42 -9.88 34.99
C LYS A 74 3.83 -10.17 34.47
N PHE A 75 4.00 -11.21 33.66
CA PHE A 75 5.31 -11.52 33.07
C PHE A 75 5.69 -10.53 31.98
N LYS A 76 4.74 -10.04 31.18
CA LYS A 76 4.95 -9.01 30.16
C LYS A 76 5.49 -7.71 30.76
N GLU A 77 4.97 -7.27 31.90
CA GLU A 77 5.49 -6.07 32.59
C GLU A 77 6.95 -6.24 33.05
N LYS A 78 7.27 -7.39 33.65
CA LYS A 78 8.65 -7.71 34.04
C LYS A 78 9.58 -7.77 32.83
N PHE A 79 9.11 -8.42 31.76
CA PHE A 79 9.84 -8.54 30.51
C PHE A 79 10.10 -7.17 29.86
N LEU A 80 9.12 -6.28 29.85
CA LEU A 80 9.26 -4.90 29.39
C LEU A 80 10.34 -4.14 30.18
N SER A 81 10.34 -4.26 31.51
CA SER A 81 11.32 -3.63 32.39
C SER A 81 12.76 -4.13 32.13
N MET A 82 12.92 -5.42 31.81
CA MET A 82 14.21 -5.98 31.43
C MET A 82 14.70 -5.39 30.11
N VAL A 83 13.86 -5.41 29.07
CA VAL A 83 14.30 -4.99 27.73
C VAL A 83 14.42 -3.49 27.54
N SER A 84 13.66 -2.67 28.29
CA SER A 84 13.69 -1.21 28.13
C SER A 84 14.98 -0.57 28.62
N LYS A 85 15.74 -1.29 29.46
CA LYS A 85 17.03 -0.84 30.03
C LYS A 85 18.22 -1.25 29.18
N GLU A 86 18.00 -2.02 28.12
CA GLU A 86 19.06 -2.58 27.31
C GLU A 86 19.63 -1.59 26.29
N ILE A 87 20.88 -1.84 25.91
CA ILE A 87 21.55 -1.15 24.81
C ILE A 87 21.84 -2.16 23.71
N ALA A 88 21.75 -1.73 22.45
CA ALA A 88 22.11 -2.56 21.32
C ALA A 88 23.57 -2.27 20.91
N THR A 89 24.51 -3.09 21.39
CA THR A 89 25.93 -3.06 20.99
C THR A 89 26.44 -4.47 20.60
N PRO A 90 27.50 -4.58 19.78
CA PRO A 90 28.11 -5.88 19.45
C PRO A 90 28.57 -6.65 20.69
N ASP A 91 29.18 -5.97 21.67
CA ASP A 91 29.68 -6.60 22.90
C ASP A 91 28.52 -7.15 23.74
N ARG A 92 27.47 -6.34 23.94
CA ARG A 92 26.27 -6.79 24.66
C ARG A 92 25.60 -7.96 23.93
N HIS A 93 25.58 -7.95 22.59
CA HIS A 93 25.08 -9.07 21.81
C HIS A 93 25.86 -10.37 22.05
N ASN A 94 27.19 -10.29 22.05
CA ASN A 94 28.05 -11.42 22.36
C ASN A 94 27.86 -11.91 23.80
N GLU A 95 27.73 -10.99 24.76
CA GLU A 95 27.45 -11.31 26.16
C GLU A 95 26.13 -12.06 26.31
N ILE A 96 25.02 -11.49 25.82
CA ILE A 96 23.69 -12.12 25.88
C ILE A 96 23.68 -13.48 25.16
N SER A 97 24.44 -13.64 24.07
CA SER A 97 24.53 -14.93 23.36
C SER A 97 25.05 -16.08 24.24
N LYS A 98 25.92 -15.76 25.22
CA LYS A 98 26.59 -16.71 26.11
C LYS A 98 25.85 -16.94 27.43
N ILE A 99 24.89 -16.09 27.79
CA ILE A 99 24.12 -16.24 29.03
C ILE A 99 23.30 -17.53 28.99
N GLU A 100 23.36 -18.33 30.05
CA GLU A 100 22.46 -19.45 30.26
C GLU A 100 21.23 -18.98 31.05
N PRO A 101 20.03 -18.99 30.45
CA PRO A 101 18.82 -18.52 31.11
C PRO A 101 18.39 -19.47 32.23
N LYS A 102 18.13 -18.94 33.43
CA LYS A 102 17.76 -19.73 34.62
C LYS A 102 16.25 -19.98 34.74
N ASN A 103 15.45 -19.20 34.03
CA ASN A 103 13.99 -19.25 34.07
C ASN A 103 13.40 -18.79 32.72
N ASP A 104 12.10 -18.99 32.54
CA ASP A 104 11.39 -18.65 31.30
C ASP A 104 11.43 -17.16 30.96
N LEU A 105 11.49 -16.28 31.96
CA LEU A 105 11.58 -14.84 31.74
C LEU A 105 12.96 -14.45 31.17
N GLU A 106 14.04 -15.02 31.70
CA GLU A 106 15.40 -14.87 31.16
C GLU A 106 15.56 -15.50 29.78
N ARG A 107 14.91 -16.65 29.55
CA ARG A 107 14.87 -17.31 28.23
C ARG A 107 14.21 -16.40 27.19
N ALA A 108 13.04 -15.84 27.52
CA ALA A 108 12.33 -14.90 26.68
C ALA A 108 13.14 -13.63 26.41
N PHE A 109 13.81 -13.11 27.44
CA PHE A 109 14.73 -11.98 27.33
C PHE A 109 15.88 -12.26 26.35
N LYS A 110 16.61 -13.36 26.54
CA LYS A 110 17.71 -13.77 25.67
C LYS A 110 17.22 -13.92 24.23
N TYR A 111 16.14 -14.66 24.00
CA TYR A 111 15.58 -14.91 22.67
C TYR A 111 15.20 -13.60 21.97
N PHE A 112 14.42 -12.75 22.62
CA PHE A 112 13.96 -11.49 22.04
C PHE A 112 15.12 -10.54 21.76
N TYR A 113 16.04 -10.35 22.73
CA TYR A 113 17.18 -9.46 22.55
C TYR A 113 18.03 -9.89 21.33
N LEU A 114 18.39 -11.18 21.25
CA LEU A 114 19.16 -11.72 20.13
C LEU A 114 18.39 -11.57 18.81
N ASN A 115 17.09 -11.90 18.76
CA ASN A 115 16.28 -11.73 17.55
C ASN A 115 16.28 -10.28 17.02
N ARG A 116 16.15 -9.30 17.92
CA ARG A 116 16.10 -7.88 17.55
C ARG A 116 17.46 -7.34 17.10
N THR A 117 18.54 -7.88 17.66
CA THR A 117 19.91 -7.41 17.42
C THR A 117 20.68 -8.21 16.37
N SER A 118 20.21 -9.42 16.02
CA SER A 118 20.82 -10.25 14.98
C SER A 118 20.46 -9.84 13.55
N PHE A 119 21.27 -10.29 12.61
CA PHE A 119 21.00 -10.15 11.18
C PHE A 119 19.74 -10.94 10.80
N SER A 120 18.75 -10.22 10.26
CA SER A 120 17.41 -10.73 9.90
C SER A 120 16.65 -11.51 10.99
N GLY A 121 17.08 -11.41 12.25
CA GLY A 121 16.51 -12.17 13.37
C GLY A 121 16.76 -13.67 13.31
N LYS A 122 17.84 -14.11 12.66
CA LYS A 122 18.22 -15.54 12.60
C LYS A 122 18.66 -16.01 13.98
N MET A 123 18.04 -17.08 14.48
CA MET A 123 18.27 -17.60 15.84
C MET A 123 19.18 -18.83 15.91
N LYS A 124 19.37 -19.57 14.82
CA LYS A 124 20.27 -20.74 14.79
C LYS A 124 21.75 -20.36 14.95
N SER A 125 22.15 -19.22 14.42
CA SER A 125 23.50 -18.66 14.54
C SER A 125 23.38 -17.13 14.64
N PRO A 126 22.97 -16.62 15.80
CA PRO A 126 22.69 -15.20 15.96
C PRO A 126 23.99 -14.41 15.80
N SER A 127 24.10 -13.70 14.68
CA SER A 127 25.22 -12.81 14.39
C SER A 127 24.76 -11.36 14.48
N TRP A 128 25.60 -10.48 15.02
CA TRP A 128 25.31 -9.04 15.12
C TRP A 128 24.84 -8.48 13.77
N GLY A 129 23.67 -7.80 13.77
CA GLY A 129 23.09 -7.23 12.56
C GLY A 129 22.20 -6.02 12.80
N TYR A 130 22.27 -5.44 14.00
CA TYR A 130 21.57 -4.22 14.36
C TYR A 130 22.17 -3.02 13.61
N ARG A 131 21.31 -2.19 13.02
CA ARG A 131 21.71 -1.01 12.24
C ARG A 131 21.09 0.23 12.86
N PRO A 132 21.88 1.13 13.47
CA PRO A 132 21.38 2.40 13.98
C PRO A 132 20.52 3.12 12.94
N LYS A 133 19.41 3.73 13.38
CA LYS A 133 18.38 4.41 12.54
C LYS A 133 17.53 3.50 11.63
N ARG A 134 17.90 2.24 11.40
CA ARG A 134 17.10 1.27 10.58
C ARG A 134 16.41 0.22 11.43
N SER A 135 17.09 -0.30 12.45
CA SER A 135 16.52 -1.20 13.44
C SER A 135 15.66 -0.42 14.44
N LEU A 136 14.64 -1.06 15.01
CA LEU A 136 13.89 -0.49 16.13
C LEU A 136 14.80 -0.56 17.36
N PRO A 137 15.10 0.58 18.00
CA PRO A 137 16.02 0.60 19.13
C PRO A 137 15.36 0.03 20.40
N PRO A 138 16.15 -0.47 21.38
CA PRO A 138 15.63 -1.14 22.59
C PRO A 138 14.56 -0.36 23.35
N GLU A 139 14.74 0.95 23.51
CA GLU A 139 13.81 1.83 24.21
C GLU A 139 12.42 1.89 23.54
N ARG A 140 12.31 1.42 22.29
CA ARG A 140 11.07 1.34 21.51
C ARG A 140 10.55 -0.08 21.31
N TRP A 141 11.17 -1.10 21.90
CA TRP A 141 10.69 -2.48 21.74
C TRP A 141 9.29 -2.71 22.34
N HIS A 142 8.88 -1.89 23.31
CA HIS A 142 7.51 -1.85 23.84
C HIS A 142 6.44 -1.64 22.76
N GLU A 143 6.76 -0.91 21.68
CA GLU A 143 5.86 -0.70 20.51
C GLU A 143 5.53 -2.00 19.76
N ARG A 144 6.27 -3.09 20.04
CA ARG A 144 6.00 -4.43 19.51
C ARG A 144 5.43 -5.35 20.59
N ILE A 145 6.06 -5.34 21.75
CA ILE A 145 5.74 -6.27 22.85
C ILE A 145 4.31 -6.06 23.33
N ILE A 146 3.89 -4.81 23.59
CA ILE A 146 2.56 -4.52 24.15
C ILE A 146 1.44 -4.94 23.19
N PRO A 147 1.35 -4.43 21.93
CA PRO A 147 0.24 -4.77 21.06
C PRO A 147 0.23 -6.25 20.64
N CYS A 148 1.39 -6.87 20.47
CA CYS A 148 1.45 -8.30 20.15
C CYS A 148 1.08 -9.16 21.36
N GLY A 149 1.55 -8.79 22.55
CA GLY A 149 1.17 -9.42 23.82
C GLY A 149 -0.34 -9.41 24.01
N ASN A 150 -0.97 -8.24 23.89
CA ASN A 150 -2.43 -8.11 24.02
C ASN A 150 -3.21 -8.98 23.00
N ARG A 151 -2.66 -9.21 21.80
CA ARG A 151 -3.26 -10.08 20.78
C ARG A 151 -3.13 -11.58 21.13
N LEU A 152 -2.16 -11.93 21.98
CA LEU A 152 -1.90 -13.27 22.48
C LEU A 152 -2.65 -13.56 23.80
N ASN A 153 -3.14 -12.55 24.51
CA ASN A 153 -3.90 -12.75 25.75
C ASN A 153 -5.10 -13.70 25.51
N GLY A 154 -5.22 -14.73 26.35
CA GLY A 154 -6.35 -15.66 26.34
C GLY A 154 -6.38 -16.68 25.19
N ILE A 155 -5.32 -16.78 24.38
CA ILE A 155 -5.22 -17.80 23.33
C ILE A 155 -4.47 -19.04 23.82
N LYS A 156 -4.57 -20.16 23.09
CA LYS A 156 -3.75 -21.34 23.36
C LYS A 156 -2.36 -21.17 22.71
N ILE A 157 -1.29 -21.31 23.49
CA ILE A 157 0.10 -21.17 23.04
C ILE A 157 0.87 -22.42 23.45
N THR A 158 1.37 -23.20 22.50
CA THR A 158 2.03 -24.49 22.79
C THR A 158 3.34 -24.69 22.02
N SER A 159 4.17 -25.59 22.52
CA SER A 159 5.39 -26.05 21.85
C SER A 159 5.29 -27.55 21.65
N LEU A 160 4.56 -27.97 20.62
CA LEU A 160 4.22 -29.38 20.34
C LEU A 160 4.61 -29.73 18.90
N ASP A 161 4.70 -31.03 18.61
CA ASP A 161 4.75 -31.51 17.23
C ASP A 161 3.47 -31.08 16.49
N PHE A 162 3.63 -30.70 15.22
CA PHE A 162 2.53 -30.18 14.41
C PHE A 162 1.37 -31.18 14.29
N GLU A 163 1.65 -32.49 14.39
CA GLU A 163 0.62 -33.52 14.34
C GLU A 163 -0.38 -33.40 15.49
N GLU A 164 0.10 -33.08 16.70
CA GLU A 164 -0.76 -32.92 17.86
C GLU A 164 -1.75 -31.76 17.66
N VAL A 165 -1.28 -30.66 17.06
CA VAL A 165 -2.11 -29.47 16.82
C VAL A 165 -3.15 -29.73 15.73
N ILE A 166 -2.79 -30.47 14.68
CA ILE A 166 -3.69 -30.79 13.57
C ILE A 166 -4.71 -31.88 13.98
N LYS A 167 -4.30 -32.87 14.80
CA LYS A 167 -5.18 -33.95 15.29
C LYS A 167 -6.07 -33.54 16.47
N ALA A 168 -5.72 -32.48 17.18
CA ALA A 168 -6.47 -32.07 18.36
C ALA A 168 -7.96 -31.83 18.04
N PRO A 169 -8.89 -32.30 18.90
CA PRO A 169 -10.31 -32.06 18.72
C PRO A 169 -10.65 -30.58 18.53
N ALA A 170 -11.62 -30.28 17.67
CA ALA A 170 -12.13 -28.92 17.48
C ALA A 170 -12.78 -28.40 18.76
N LYS A 171 -12.50 -27.14 19.11
CA LYS A 171 -13.25 -26.36 20.11
C LYS A 171 -14.33 -25.51 19.45
N GLY A 172 -14.07 -25.02 18.24
CA GLY A 172 -15.02 -24.31 17.39
C GLY A 172 -15.85 -25.24 16.51
N LYS A 173 -16.83 -24.67 15.80
CA LYS A 173 -17.60 -25.38 14.78
C LYS A 173 -16.79 -25.58 13.50
N GLU A 174 -16.00 -24.57 13.13
CA GLU A 174 -15.23 -24.54 11.89
C GLU A 174 -13.79 -24.14 12.20
N VAL A 175 -12.84 -25.01 11.84
CA VAL A 175 -11.41 -24.83 12.09
C VAL A 175 -10.69 -24.46 10.79
N LEU A 176 -9.96 -23.35 10.82
CA LEU A 176 -9.00 -22.98 9.78
C LEU A 176 -7.57 -23.12 10.29
N LEU A 177 -6.76 -23.88 9.55
CA LEU A 177 -5.33 -24.05 9.78
C LEU A 177 -4.54 -23.19 8.78
N PHE A 178 -3.55 -22.44 9.26
CA PHE A 178 -2.49 -21.89 8.42
C PHE A 178 -1.17 -22.61 8.72
N LEU A 179 -0.51 -23.11 7.68
CA LEU A 179 0.74 -23.86 7.80
C LEU A 179 1.82 -23.24 6.91
N ASP A 180 2.99 -22.98 7.48
CA ASP A 180 4.19 -22.52 6.76
C ASP A 180 5.42 -23.27 7.31
N PRO A 181 5.51 -24.59 7.05
CA PRO A 181 6.61 -25.42 7.57
C PRO A 181 7.95 -25.01 6.96
N PRO A 182 9.09 -25.54 7.45
CA PRO A 182 10.36 -25.48 6.73
C PRO A 182 10.23 -26.01 5.30
N TYR A 183 10.79 -25.30 4.31
CA TYR A 183 10.60 -25.61 2.88
C TYR A 183 11.51 -26.73 2.39
N PHE A 184 11.03 -27.52 1.43
CA PHE A 184 11.71 -28.73 0.95
C PHE A 184 13.06 -28.42 0.33
N LYS A 185 13.14 -27.49 -0.64
CA LYS A 185 14.40 -27.12 -1.33
C LYS A 185 15.20 -25.99 -0.68
N ALA A 186 14.66 -25.32 0.34
CA ALA A 186 15.44 -24.31 1.04
C ALA A 186 16.68 -25.00 1.64
N LYS A 187 17.81 -24.28 1.77
CA LYS A 187 18.94 -24.77 2.58
C LYS A 187 18.50 -24.75 4.05
N GLN A 188 17.70 -25.74 4.44
CA GLN A 188 16.94 -25.75 5.69
C GLN A 188 17.88 -25.62 6.89
N GLU A 189 19.05 -26.26 6.79
CA GLU A 189 20.13 -26.24 7.77
C GLU A 189 20.68 -24.83 8.04
N ASN A 190 20.55 -23.87 7.13
CA ASN A 190 21.05 -22.51 7.33
C ASN A 190 19.99 -21.51 7.84
N HIS A 191 18.72 -21.91 7.88
CA HIS A 191 17.60 -20.98 8.08
C HIS A 191 16.65 -21.36 9.22
N TYR A 192 16.49 -22.65 9.50
CA TYR A 192 15.58 -23.14 10.53
C TYR A 192 16.37 -23.82 11.66
N SER A 193 16.01 -23.50 12.91
CA SER A 193 16.55 -24.17 14.09
C SER A 193 16.13 -25.64 14.13
N HIS A 194 14.92 -25.94 13.63
CA HIS A 194 14.34 -27.27 13.53
C HIS A 194 13.95 -27.56 12.07
N PRO A 195 14.86 -28.10 11.24
CA PRO A 195 14.58 -28.42 9.84
C PRO A 195 13.64 -29.64 9.74
N PHE A 196 12.91 -29.75 8.63
CA PHE A 196 12.12 -30.91 8.30
C PHE A 196 12.95 -31.94 7.53
N THR A 197 12.81 -33.20 7.94
CA THR A 197 13.22 -34.35 7.13
C THR A 197 12.25 -34.60 5.98
N LYS A 198 12.62 -35.48 5.04
CA LYS A 198 11.71 -35.90 3.96
C LYS A 198 10.47 -36.58 4.54
N GLU A 199 10.66 -37.36 5.60
CA GLU A 199 9.63 -38.07 6.34
C GLU A 199 8.66 -37.10 7.00
N ASP A 200 9.12 -35.97 7.53
CA ASP A 200 8.25 -34.93 8.10
C ASP A 200 7.33 -34.28 7.06
N HIS A 201 7.83 -34.07 5.84
CA HIS A 201 7.01 -33.58 4.73
C HIS A 201 5.90 -34.57 4.36
N ILE A 202 6.24 -35.86 4.33
CA ILE A 202 5.28 -36.95 4.06
C ILE A 202 4.26 -37.07 5.19
N ARG A 203 4.70 -36.98 6.46
CA ARG A 203 3.83 -36.98 7.65
C ARG A 203 2.82 -35.84 7.57
N LEU A 204 3.27 -34.62 7.28
CA LEU A 204 2.40 -33.45 7.13
C LEU A 204 1.39 -33.61 6.00
N ALA A 205 1.83 -34.00 4.80
CA ALA A 205 0.94 -34.19 3.65
C ALA A 205 -0.11 -35.29 3.91
N THR A 206 0.31 -36.41 4.51
CA THR A 206 -0.56 -37.53 4.87
C THR A 206 -1.63 -37.11 5.89
N LEU A 207 -1.23 -36.29 6.87
CA LEU A 207 -2.15 -35.82 7.89
C LEU A 207 -3.15 -34.80 7.33
N LEU A 208 -2.69 -33.86 6.50
CA LEU A 208 -3.55 -32.89 5.84
C LEU A 208 -4.52 -33.53 4.85
N LYS A 209 -4.17 -34.67 4.25
CA LYS A 209 -5.09 -35.45 3.40
C LYS A 209 -6.25 -36.07 4.18
N LYS A 210 -6.03 -36.37 5.46
CA LYS A 210 -7.01 -37.05 6.34
C LYS A 210 -7.83 -36.07 7.20
N THR A 211 -7.37 -34.83 7.38
CA THR A 211 -8.07 -33.86 8.24
C THR A 211 -9.34 -33.32 7.59
N SER A 212 -10.39 -33.17 8.38
CA SER A 212 -11.62 -32.47 7.98
C SER A 212 -11.50 -30.95 8.12
N HIS A 213 -10.51 -30.45 8.86
CA HIS A 213 -10.28 -29.02 9.07
C HIS A 213 -9.91 -28.33 7.75
N LYS A 214 -10.39 -27.12 7.54
CA LYS A 214 -9.97 -26.32 6.40
C LYS A 214 -8.52 -25.88 6.62
N PHE A 215 -7.70 -25.95 5.58
CA PHE A 215 -6.33 -25.48 5.68
C PHE A 215 -5.89 -24.71 4.44
N PHE A 216 -4.96 -23.78 4.67
CA PHE A 216 -4.10 -23.27 3.61
C PHE A 216 -2.65 -23.36 4.06
N LEU A 217 -1.82 -23.89 3.15
CA LEU A 217 -0.42 -24.21 3.36
C LEU A 217 0.42 -23.41 2.35
N THR A 218 1.55 -22.85 2.78
CA THR A 218 2.55 -22.24 1.90
C THR A 218 3.79 -23.10 1.79
N TYR A 219 4.33 -23.21 0.57
CA TYR A 219 5.40 -24.17 0.29
C TYR A 219 6.24 -23.79 -0.95
N ASP A 220 7.48 -24.26 -1.11
CA ASP A 220 8.23 -24.08 -2.37
C ASP A 220 7.58 -24.80 -3.56
N ASP A 221 7.68 -24.19 -4.74
CA ASP A 221 7.18 -24.79 -5.99
C ASP A 221 8.20 -25.78 -6.55
N CYS A 222 8.05 -27.06 -6.20
CA CYS A 222 8.87 -28.15 -6.70
C CYS A 222 8.07 -29.42 -7.05
N PRO A 223 8.59 -30.30 -7.93
CA PRO A 223 7.91 -31.53 -8.32
C PRO A 223 7.48 -32.39 -7.14
N GLU A 224 8.35 -32.53 -6.13
CA GLU A 224 8.12 -33.36 -4.95
C GLU A 224 6.89 -32.89 -4.17
N ILE A 225 6.73 -31.58 -4.00
CA ILE A 225 5.59 -30.99 -3.28
C ILE A 225 4.33 -31.03 -4.12
N ARG A 226 4.43 -30.80 -5.43
CA ARG A 226 3.29 -30.95 -6.35
C ARG A 226 2.76 -32.37 -6.35
N GLU A 227 3.63 -33.37 -6.28
CA GLU A 227 3.27 -34.78 -6.18
C GLU A 227 2.58 -35.08 -4.84
N MET A 228 3.21 -34.70 -3.72
CA MET A 228 2.66 -34.91 -2.36
C MET A 228 1.26 -34.30 -2.17
N TYR A 229 0.98 -33.16 -2.81
CA TYR A 229 -0.28 -32.42 -2.70
C TYR A 229 -1.14 -32.46 -3.96
N SER A 230 -0.91 -33.43 -4.86
CA SER A 230 -1.68 -33.62 -6.10
C SER A 230 -3.19 -33.82 -5.89
N TRP A 231 -3.58 -34.24 -4.67
CA TRP A 231 -4.97 -34.42 -4.25
C TRP A 231 -5.66 -33.14 -3.77
N ALA A 232 -4.91 -32.04 -3.59
CA ALA A 232 -5.39 -30.77 -3.06
C ALA A 232 -5.53 -29.70 -4.16
N ASN A 233 -6.12 -28.56 -3.81
CA ASN A 233 -6.15 -27.41 -4.70
C ASN A 233 -4.80 -26.68 -4.60
N VAL A 234 -4.04 -26.64 -5.69
CA VAL A 234 -2.70 -26.05 -5.73
C VAL A 234 -2.72 -24.76 -6.54
N TYR A 235 -2.30 -23.66 -5.92
CA TYR A 235 -2.28 -22.33 -6.52
C TYR A 235 -0.83 -21.82 -6.62
N PRO A 236 -0.24 -21.77 -7.83
CA PRO A 236 1.10 -21.21 -8.02
C PRO A 236 1.11 -19.69 -7.79
N MET A 237 1.98 -19.21 -6.90
CA MET A 237 2.15 -17.80 -6.58
C MET A 237 3.56 -17.31 -6.91
N GLN A 238 3.66 -16.04 -7.32
CA GLN A 238 4.94 -15.36 -7.47
C GLN A 238 5.19 -14.45 -6.27
N PHE A 239 6.18 -14.82 -5.47
CA PHE A 239 6.63 -14.02 -4.34
C PHE A 239 7.94 -13.31 -4.67
N TYR A 240 8.00 -12.01 -4.42
CA TYR A 240 9.23 -11.24 -4.59
C TYR A 240 9.99 -11.21 -3.27
N TYR A 241 11.07 -11.98 -3.16
CA TYR A 241 11.97 -11.89 -2.01
C TYR A 241 13.29 -11.20 -2.38
N ARG A 242 13.99 -10.72 -1.34
CA ARG A 242 15.34 -10.17 -1.42
C ARG A 242 16.25 -11.12 -0.64
N ILE A 243 17.12 -11.86 -1.33
CA ILE A 243 18.13 -12.70 -0.66
C ILE A 243 19.35 -11.82 -0.31
N GLU A 244 19.98 -12.15 0.82
CA GLU A 244 21.21 -11.54 1.35
C GLU A 244 22.47 -12.01 0.61
N ASN A 245 23.48 -11.14 0.57
CA ASN A 245 24.79 -11.26 -0.08
C ASN A 245 24.84 -11.05 -1.60
N SER A 246 24.75 -9.78 -2.00
CA SER A 246 25.62 -9.27 -3.06
C SER A 246 26.07 -7.87 -2.68
N GLU A 247 27.38 -7.68 -2.50
CA GLU A 247 28.01 -6.35 -2.38
C GLU A 247 27.87 -5.52 -3.67
N LYS A 248 27.27 -6.09 -4.71
CA LYS A 248 26.78 -5.39 -5.91
C LYS A 248 25.26 -5.30 -5.87
N ALA A 249 24.70 -4.19 -6.35
CA ALA A 249 23.26 -3.95 -6.47
C ALA A 249 22.57 -5.02 -7.36
N GLY A 250 22.25 -6.19 -6.80
CA GLY A 250 21.52 -7.27 -7.46
C GLY A 250 20.01 -7.09 -7.30
N GLY A 251 19.28 -7.19 -8.42
CA GLY A 251 17.83 -7.04 -8.48
C GLY A 251 17.05 -8.02 -7.60
N ARG A 252 15.76 -7.72 -7.36
CA ARG A 252 14.81 -8.64 -6.71
C ARG A 252 14.75 -9.95 -7.52
N LYS A 253 15.05 -11.10 -6.90
CA LYS A 253 14.79 -12.41 -7.52
C LYS A 253 13.32 -12.78 -7.34
N LYS A 254 12.73 -13.43 -8.34
CA LYS A 254 11.39 -14.01 -8.25
C LYS A 254 11.51 -15.37 -7.58
N GLY A 255 10.82 -15.56 -6.46
CA GLY A 255 10.53 -16.87 -5.91
C GLY A 255 9.17 -17.36 -6.39
N PHE A 256 9.06 -18.65 -6.65
CA PHE A 256 7.77 -19.31 -6.82
C PHE A 256 7.48 -20.07 -5.53
N GLU A 257 6.32 -19.83 -4.95
CA GLU A 257 5.80 -20.65 -3.84
C GLU A 257 4.38 -21.09 -4.23
N LEU A 258 3.96 -22.24 -3.71
CA LEU A 258 2.62 -22.76 -3.82
C LEU A 258 1.81 -22.32 -2.60
N VAL A 259 0.55 -21.97 -2.83
CA VAL A 259 -0.46 -22.02 -1.79
C VAL A 259 -1.33 -23.24 -2.05
N ILE A 260 -1.59 -24.05 -1.04
CA ILE A 260 -2.26 -25.34 -1.17
C ILE A 260 -3.44 -25.40 -0.20
N THR A 261 -4.62 -25.81 -0.64
CA THR A 261 -5.83 -25.89 0.20
C THR A 261 -6.66 -27.15 -0.05
N ASN A 262 -7.44 -27.58 0.95
CA ASN A 262 -8.51 -28.58 0.78
C ASN A 262 -9.90 -27.98 0.51
N TYR A 263 -9.96 -26.72 0.07
CA TYR A 263 -11.18 -26.05 -0.35
C TYR A 263 -10.92 -25.19 -1.58
N PRO A 264 -11.90 -25.06 -2.49
CA PRO A 264 -11.75 -24.16 -3.62
C PRO A 264 -11.69 -22.72 -3.11
N VAL A 265 -10.66 -22.00 -3.52
CA VAL A 265 -10.53 -20.57 -3.31
C VAL A 265 -10.86 -19.94 -4.64
N LYS A 266 -11.92 -19.13 -4.65
CA LYS A 266 -12.18 -18.22 -5.76
C LYS A 266 -11.12 -17.14 -5.66
N MET A 267 -9.92 -17.43 -6.16
CA MET A 267 -9.04 -16.38 -6.61
C MET A 267 -9.91 -15.60 -7.58
N GLU A 268 -10.23 -14.34 -7.28
CA GLU A 268 -11.02 -13.52 -8.21
C GLU A 268 -10.48 -13.80 -9.61
N GLN A 269 -11.31 -14.47 -10.42
CA GLN A 269 -11.02 -14.52 -11.84
C GLN A 269 -11.07 -13.04 -12.21
N LYS A 270 -9.91 -12.46 -12.45
CA LYS A 270 -9.81 -11.46 -13.50
C LYS A 270 -10.56 -12.08 -14.68
N SER A 271 -11.81 -11.64 -14.91
CA SER A 271 -12.54 -12.02 -16.10
C SER A 271 -11.59 -11.79 -17.28
N SER A 272 -11.29 -12.87 -18.00
CA SER A 272 -10.47 -12.85 -19.21
C SER A 272 -9.17 -11.98 -19.13
N GLN A 273 -8.23 -12.37 -18.27
CA GLN A 273 -6.81 -12.00 -18.42
C GLN A 273 -5.89 -13.23 -18.40
N LYS A 274 -6.09 -14.22 -19.27
CA LYS A 274 -5.06 -15.23 -19.61
C LYS A 274 -5.12 -15.64 -21.09
N THR A 275 -4.71 -14.72 -21.94
CA THR A 275 -3.95 -14.92 -23.19
C THR A 275 -3.55 -13.52 -23.66
N LEU A 276 -2.49 -12.93 -23.07
CA LEU A 276 -1.82 -11.69 -23.53
C LEU A 276 -0.59 -11.33 -22.67
N PHE A 277 0.22 -12.31 -22.24
CA PHE A 277 1.53 -12.06 -21.61
C PHE A 277 2.48 -13.27 -21.85
N ASN A 278 2.77 -13.71 -23.09
CA ASN A 278 3.80 -13.13 -23.97
C ASN A 278 3.36 -11.89 -24.76
N LEU A 279 3.20 -10.82 -24.02
CA LEU A 279 3.55 -9.49 -24.45
C LEU A 279 4.57 -8.98 -23.44
N PRO A 280 5.49 -8.10 -23.84
CA PRO A 280 6.54 -7.59 -22.96
C PRO A 280 5.90 -7.04 -21.68
N LYS A 281 6.67 -6.97 -20.59
CA LYS A 281 6.37 -6.04 -19.49
C LYS A 281 6.04 -4.67 -20.12
N LYS A 282 4.75 -4.33 -20.28
CA LYS A 282 4.35 -2.95 -20.14
C LYS A 282 4.10 -2.81 -18.67
N GLU A 283 5.06 -2.17 -17.99
CA GLU A 283 4.73 -1.37 -16.83
C GLU A 283 3.36 -0.73 -17.09
N ILE A 284 2.46 -0.70 -16.11
CA ILE A 284 1.48 0.38 -16.12
C ILE A 284 2.37 1.61 -16.08
N GLU A 285 2.62 2.20 -17.24
CA GLU A 285 3.42 3.41 -17.36
C GLU A 285 2.79 4.34 -16.34
N LYS A 286 3.59 4.71 -15.34
CA LYS A 286 3.18 5.71 -14.36
C LYS A 286 3.20 7.03 -15.11
N ILE A 287 2.21 7.23 -15.97
CA ILE A 287 2.01 8.47 -16.70
C ILE A 287 1.84 9.51 -15.61
N LYS A 288 2.83 10.38 -15.51
CA LYS A 288 2.80 11.47 -14.55
C LYS A 288 1.98 12.58 -15.17
N SER A 289 1.24 13.29 -14.34
CA SER A 289 0.66 14.55 -14.75
C SER A 289 1.73 15.45 -15.40
N PRO A 290 1.40 16.13 -16.51
CA PRO A 290 2.30 17.09 -17.12
C PRO A 290 2.54 18.30 -16.19
N PHE A 291 1.60 18.57 -15.29
CA PHE A 291 1.60 19.75 -14.43
C PHE A 291 2.08 19.46 -13.00
N ARG A 292 2.55 20.53 -12.35
CA ARG A 292 2.66 20.63 -10.89
C ARG A 292 1.38 21.27 -10.39
N PHE A 293 0.76 20.68 -9.37
CA PHE A 293 -0.49 21.19 -8.84
C PHE A 293 -0.47 21.15 -7.32
N VAL A 294 -0.79 22.27 -6.68
CA VAL A 294 -1.03 22.32 -5.23
C VAL A 294 -2.33 21.57 -4.95
N GLY A 295 -2.37 20.81 -3.85
CA GLY A 295 -3.52 19.95 -3.54
C GLY A 295 -3.57 18.62 -4.32
N SER A 296 -2.59 18.35 -5.21
CA SER A 296 -2.54 17.12 -6.00
C SER A 296 -2.67 15.84 -5.16
N LYS A 297 -3.64 15.00 -5.53
CA LYS A 297 -3.90 13.70 -4.88
C LYS A 297 -2.92 12.59 -5.25
N ALA A 298 -1.78 12.90 -5.89
CA ALA A 298 -0.77 11.91 -6.29
C ALA A 298 -0.29 11.03 -5.11
N GLN A 299 -0.17 11.58 -3.91
CA GLN A 299 0.19 10.81 -2.70
C GLN A 299 -1.00 10.11 -2.05
N ALA A 300 -2.20 10.65 -2.27
CA ALA A 300 -3.46 10.11 -1.76
C ALA A 300 -4.01 8.96 -2.63
N ILE A 301 -3.47 8.74 -3.85
CA ILE A 301 -3.84 7.64 -4.75
C ILE A 301 -3.92 6.29 -4.02
N LYS A 302 -3.02 5.99 -3.09
CA LYS A 302 -3.05 4.73 -2.33
C LYS A 302 -4.30 4.55 -1.46
N PHE A 303 -4.96 5.64 -1.07
CA PHE A 303 -6.20 5.63 -0.30
C PHE A 303 -7.44 5.69 -1.20
N ILE A 304 -7.36 6.42 -2.31
CA ILE A 304 -8.46 6.62 -3.25
C ILE A 304 -8.63 5.39 -4.18
N ARG A 305 -7.54 4.69 -4.48
CA ARG A 305 -7.48 3.62 -5.48
C ARG A 305 -8.52 2.52 -5.31
N LYS A 306 -8.74 2.10 -4.08
CA LYS A 306 -9.74 1.06 -3.75
C LYS A 306 -11.16 1.45 -4.17
N TYR A 307 -11.51 2.74 -4.26
CA TYR A 307 -12.87 3.19 -4.56
C TYR A 307 -13.19 3.04 -6.05
N TRP A 308 -12.26 3.38 -6.95
CA TRP A 308 -12.47 3.13 -8.38
C TRP A 308 -12.20 1.68 -8.78
N GLU A 309 -11.39 0.92 -8.02
CA GLU A 309 -11.18 -0.52 -8.28
C GLU A 309 -12.40 -1.36 -7.90
N LYS A 310 -13.13 -0.96 -6.84
CA LYS A 310 -14.38 -1.64 -6.41
C LYS A 310 -15.62 -1.18 -7.17
N THR A 311 -15.47 -0.20 -8.06
CA THR A 311 -16.57 0.37 -8.84
C THR A 311 -16.30 0.13 -10.30
N PRO A 312 -16.74 -0.99 -10.90
CA PRO A 312 -16.74 -1.15 -12.35
C PRO A 312 -17.50 0.01 -13.01
N HIS A 313 -16.94 0.59 -14.06
CA HIS A 313 -17.54 1.69 -14.82
C HIS A 313 -16.97 1.73 -16.24
N THR A 314 -17.80 2.14 -17.19
CA THR A 314 -17.43 2.39 -18.59
C THR A 314 -17.18 3.87 -18.85
N GLU A 315 -17.66 4.73 -17.95
CA GLU A 315 -17.49 6.17 -18.04
C GLU A 315 -16.84 6.75 -16.78
N TYR A 316 -15.86 7.63 -16.98
CA TYR A 316 -15.17 8.34 -15.91
C TYR A 316 -15.29 9.84 -16.04
N ARG A 317 -15.61 10.53 -14.93
CA ARG A 317 -15.72 11.99 -14.87
C ARG A 317 -14.85 12.59 -13.78
N GLU A 318 -14.12 13.67 -14.11
CA GLU A 318 -13.48 14.57 -13.14
C GLU A 318 -13.99 16.00 -13.35
N PRO A 319 -14.97 16.48 -12.56
CA PRO A 319 -15.48 17.86 -12.66
C PRO A 319 -14.44 18.93 -12.28
N PHE A 320 -13.45 18.54 -11.46
CA PHE A 320 -12.34 19.36 -10.96
C PHE A 320 -11.02 18.65 -11.28
N PHE A 321 -10.56 18.79 -12.51
CA PHE A 321 -9.40 18.03 -12.98
C PHE A 321 -8.11 18.50 -12.30
N GLY A 322 -7.87 19.81 -12.26
CA GLY A 322 -6.64 20.41 -11.78
C GLY A 322 -5.40 19.76 -12.39
N GLY A 323 -4.62 19.07 -11.54
CA GLY A 323 -3.45 18.31 -11.97
C GLY A 323 -3.74 16.92 -12.56
N GLY A 324 -4.98 16.42 -12.52
CA GLY A 324 -5.38 15.13 -13.07
C GLY A 324 -4.76 13.92 -12.39
N ALA A 325 -4.39 14.01 -11.11
CA ALA A 325 -3.60 12.99 -10.44
C ALA A 325 -4.28 11.60 -10.45
N VAL A 326 -5.61 11.56 -10.32
CA VAL A 326 -6.39 10.33 -10.36
C VAL A 326 -6.53 9.82 -11.78
N PHE A 327 -6.96 10.66 -12.73
CA PHE A 327 -7.02 10.33 -14.16
C PHE A 327 -5.73 9.70 -14.65
N PHE A 328 -4.57 10.33 -14.40
CA PHE A 328 -3.27 9.82 -14.84
C PHE A 328 -2.86 8.53 -14.14
N ALA A 329 -3.29 8.28 -12.90
CA ALA A 329 -2.97 7.05 -12.16
C ALA A 329 -3.89 5.85 -12.50
N LYS A 330 -5.12 6.11 -12.94
CA LYS A 330 -6.14 5.09 -13.19
C LYS A 330 -6.12 4.59 -14.64
N PRO A 331 -6.43 3.32 -14.95
CA PRO A 331 -6.73 2.90 -16.32
C PRO A 331 -7.87 3.72 -16.96
N LYS A 332 -7.69 4.10 -18.22
CA LYS A 332 -8.67 4.85 -19.02
C LYS A 332 -9.85 3.92 -19.40
N PRO A 333 -11.08 4.13 -18.90
CA PRO A 333 -12.26 3.42 -19.39
C PRO A 333 -12.67 3.91 -20.79
N GLU A 334 -13.77 3.38 -21.32
CA GLU A 334 -14.26 3.69 -22.68
C GLU A 334 -14.52 5.19 -22.89
N HIS A 335 -15.29 5.82 -21.98
CA HIS A 335 -15.56 7.25 -22.03
C HIS A 335 -14.92 7.97 -20.86
N ASN A 336 -14.31 9.11 -21.14
CA ASN A 336 -13.63 9.93 -20.15
C ASN A 336 -14.01 11.38 -20.39
N TRP A 337 -14.37 12.05 -19.31
CA TRP A 337 -14.72 13.45 -19.31
C TRP A 337 -14.00 14.16 -18.18
N ILE A 338 -13.05 15.01 -18.54
CA ILE A 338 -12.38 15.89 -17.60
C ILE A 338 -12.85 17.33 -17.78
N ASN A 339 -12.94 18.05 -16.69
CA ASN A 339 -13.39 19.43 -16.66
C ASN A 339 -12.58 20.22 -15.65
N ASP A 340 -12.35 21.49 -15.93
CA ASP A 340 -11.86 22.44 -14.95
C ASP A 340 -12.39 23.83 -15.28
N ILE A 341 -12.57 24.69 -14.28
CA ILE A 341 -13.03 26.06 -14.47
C ILE A 341 -11.91 26.97 -14.99
N ASP A 342 -10.64 26.60 -14.79
CA ASP A 342 -9.50 27.33 -15.36
C ASP A 342 -9.44 27.13 -16.89
N LYS A 343 -9.81 28.20 -17.61
CA LYS A 343 -9.84 28.22 -19.08
C LYS A 343 -8.45 27.99 -19.70
N GLU A 344 -7.39 28.54 -19.12
CA GLU A 344 -6.04 28.36 -19.66
C GLU A 344 -5.56 26.91 -19.49
N LEU A 345 -5.88 26.29 -18.35
CA LEU A 345 -5.61 24.87 -18.11
C LEU A 345 -6.33 23.97 -19.14
N THR A 346 -7.62 24.20 -19.37
CA THR A 346 -8.41 23.39 -20.30
C THR A 346 -8.01 23.59 -21.77
N ILE A 347 -7.64 24.82 -22.17
CA ILE A 347 -7.01 25.09 -23.48
C ILE A 347 -5.72 24.28 -23.62
N THR A 348 -4.85 24.34 -22.60
CA THR A 348 -3.59 23.61 -22.58
C THR A 348 -3.83 22.09 -22.69
N LEU A 349 -4.78 21.54 -21.94
CA LEU A 349 -5.13 20.12 -21.97
C LEU A 349 -5.68 19.68 -23.33
N ARG A 350 -6.57 20.47 -23.96
CA ARG A 350 -7.07 20.21 -25.32
C ARG A 350 -5.94 20.21 -26.34
N LEU A 351 -5.00 21.14 -26.21
CA LEU A 351 -3.85 21.22 -27.10
C LEU A 351 -2.90 20.02 -26.94
N ILE A 352 -2.69 19.56 -25.70
CA ILE A 352 -1.91 18.35 -25.39
C ILE A 352 -2.63 17.07 -25.87
N ALA A 353 -3.97 17.04 -25.83
CA ALA A 353 -4.76 15.90 -26.31
C ALA A 353 -4.65 15.73 -27.84
N ASP A 354 -4.61 16.83 -28.59
CA ASP A 354 -4.46 16.84 -30.04
C ASP A 354 -3.03 16.45 -30.46
N PRO A 355 -2.81 15.33 -31.18
CA PRO A 355 -1.47 14.89 -31.55
C PRO A 355 -0.67 15.90 -32.38
N ALA A 356 -1.32 16.61 -33.30
CA ALA A 356 -0.65 17.54 -34.21
C ALA A 356 -0.25 18.82 -33.45
N LYS A 357 -1.16 19.39 -32.66
CA LYS A 357 -0.85 20.59 -31.87
C LYS A 357 0.11 20.28 -30.73
N ARG A 358 0.01 19.10 -30.10
CA ARG A 358 0.94 18.65 -29.07
C ARG A 358 2.37 18.63 -29.56
N LYS A 359 2.60 18.11 -30.78
CA LYS A 359 3.95 18.06 -31.38
C LYS A 359 4.55 19.47 -31.50
N ILE A 360 3.76 20.43 -31.99
CA ILE A 360 4.19 21.84 -32.12
C ILE A 360 4.54 22.44 -30.75
N LEU A 361 3.72 22.19 -29.73
CA LEU A 361 4.00 22.64 -28.36
C LEU A 361 5.26 21.98 -27.79
N ALA A 362 5.43 20.67 -27.99
CA ALA A 362 6.59 19.92 -27.52
C ALA A 362 7.89 20.43 -28.17
N ASP A 363 7.87 20.67 -29.49
CA ASP A 363 9.01 21.23 -30.23
C ASP A 363 9.38 22.63 -29.72
N ARG A 364 8.38 23.48 -29.47
CA ARG A 364 8.60 24.81 -28.88
C ARG A 364 9.24 24.72 -27.50
N LEU A 365 8.69 23.89 -26.61
CA LEU A 365 9.19 23.73 -25.25
C LEU A 365 10.56 23.06 -25.18
N SER A 366 10.94 22.24 -26.17
CA SER A 366 12.24 21.58 -26.22
C SER A 366 13.42 22.55 -26.36
N LYS A 367 13.13 23.77 -26.87
CA LYS A 367 14.11 24.85 -27.10
C LYS A 367 14.20 25.82 -25.92
N GLU A 368 13.37 25.64 -24.89
CA GLU A 368 13.33 26.54 -23.75
C GLU A 368 14.38 26.20 -22.70
N ILE A 369 14.81 27.24 -21.98
CA ILE A 369 15.63 27.15 -20.78
C ILE A 369 14.81 27.59 -19.57
N ALA A 370 15.15 27.11 -18.38
CA ALA A 370 14.55 27.60 -17.15
C ALA A 370 15.49 28.62 -16.52
N SER A 371 15.22 29.92 -16.74
CA SER A 371 15.85 31.03 -16.03
C SER A 371 14.82 32.00 -15.46
N LYS A 372 15.22 32.77 -14.45
CA LYS A 372 14.34 33.74 -13.78
C LYS A 372 13.97 34.87 -14.75
N GLU A 373 14.90 35.28 -15.59
CA GLU A 373 14.72 36.29 -16.63
C GLU A 373 13.66 35.81 -17.64
N ARG A 374 13.83 34.59 -18.17
CA ARG A 374 12.89 34.00 -19.11
C ARG A 374 11.51 33.79 -18.48
N PHE A 375 11.45 33.47 -17.19
CA PHE A 375 10.18 33.41 -16.46
C PHE A 375 9.44 34.74 -16.43
N GLU A 376 10.11 35.85 -16.13
CA GLU A 376 9.48 37.17 -16.14
C GLU A 376 9.08 37.61 -17.56
N GLU A 377 9.86 37.26 -18.59
CA GLU A 377 9.48 37.47 -19.99
C GLU A 377 8.20 36.71 -20.35
N VAL A 378 8.16 35.40 -20.12
CA VAL A 378 7.00 34.55 -20.44
C VAL A 378 5.77 34.97 -19.63
N LYS A 379 5.96 35.44 -18.39
CA LYS A 379 4.87 35.97 -17.56
C LYS A 379 4.22 37.21 -18.20
N LYS A 380 5.03 38.09 -18.80
CA LYS A 380 4.58 39.31 -19.51
C LYS A 380 4.15 39.07 -20.96
N MET A 381 4.48 37.91 -21.53
CA MET A 381 4.09 37.53 -22.89
C MET A 381 2.59 37.70 -23.13
N ASN A 382 2.23 38.41 -24.19
CA ASN A 382 0.85 38.49 -24.66
C ASN A 382 0.51 37.20 -25.44
N ALA A 383 -0.37 36.37 -24.88
CA ALA A 383 -0.75 35.08 -25.47
C ALA A 383 -2.06 35.24 -26.24
N THR A 384 -1.99 35.26 -27.57
CA THR A 384 -3.15 35.53 -28.45
C THR A 384 -3.69 34.27 -29.14
N SER A 385 -2.91 33.19 -29.19
CA SER A 385 -3.32 31.89 -29.74
C SER A 385 -3.42 30.81 -28.66
N ASP A 386 -4.20 29.75 -28.90
CA ASP A 386 -4.27 28.58 -28.01
C ASP A 386 -2.88 27.96 -27.76
N LEU A 387 -2.00 28.00 -28.77
CA LEU A 387 -0.61 27.53 -28.65
C LEU A 387 0.21 28.41 -27.72
N ASP A 388 0.05 29.73 -27.78
CA ASP A 388 0.72 30.67 -26.88
C ASP A 388 0.21 30.55 -25.45
N ILE A 389 -1.11 30.38 -25.28
CA ILE A 389 -1.73 30.13 -23.99
C ILE A 389 -1.17 28.84 -23.38
N ALA A 390 -1.16 27.75 -24.15
CA ALA A 390 -0.65 26.47 -23.68
C ALA A 390 0.84 26.50 -23.34
N PHE A 391 1.64 27.17 -24.18
CA PHE A 391 3.06 27.39 -23.93
C PHE A 391 3.29 28.18 -22.65
N LYS A 392 2.65 29.36 -22.52
CA LYS A 392 2.77 30.24 -21.36
C LYS A 392 2.33 29.51 -20.08
N PHE A 393 1.16 28.86 -20.11
CA PHE A 393 0.64 28.11 -18.97
C PHE A 393 1.61 27.03 -18.52
N PHE A 394 2.07 26.17 -19.45
CA PHE A 394 2.96 25.07 -19.12
C PHE A 394 4.32 25.56 -18.61
N TYR A 395 4.96 26.51 -19.30
CA TYR A 395 6.25 27.06 -18.90
C TYR A 395 6.17 27.62 -17.47
N ILE A 396 5.20 28.53 -17.22
CA ILE A 396 5.01 29.15 -15.90
C ILE A 396 4.72 28.09 -14.84
N ASN A 397 3.86 27.10 -15.11
CA ASN A 397 3.58 26.02 -14.16
C ASN A 397 4.83 25.21 -13.78
N ARG A 398 5.70 24.93 -14.76
CA ARG A 398 6.91 24.12 -14.53
C ARG A 398 7.97 24.87 -13.74
N THR A 399 8.07 26.19 -13.89
CA THR A 399 9.10 27.03 -13.28
C THR A 399 8.63 27.79 -12.03
N ALA A 400 7.32 27.95 -11.81
CA ALA A 400 6.79 28.62 -10.64
C ALA A 400 6.91 27.77 -9.36
N TYR A 401 6.97 28.44 -8.22
CA TYR A 401 6.94 27.80 -6.90
C TYR A 401 5.66 26.97 -6.74
N GLY A 402 5.82 25.67 -6.50
CA GLY A 402 4.70 24.73 -6.36
C GLY A 402 3.87 24.50 -7.64
N GLY A 403 4.17 25.16 -8.75
CA GLY A 403 3.28 25.24 -9.92
C GLY A 403 2.04 26.10 -9.70
N ILE A 404 2.09 27.03 -8.75
CA ILE A 404 0.98 27.95 -8.47
C ILE A 404 0.84 28.93 -9.64
N MET A 405 -0.35 28.98 -10.22
CA MET A 405 -0.67 29.85 -11.36
C MET A 405 -1.31 31.18 -10.96
N ASN A 406 -1.80 31.30 -9.73
CA ASN A 406 -2.26 32.57 -9.17
C ASN A 406 -1.07 33.38 -8.64
N LEU A 407 -0.83 34.57 -9.19
CA LEU A 407 0.34 35.41 -8.87
C LEU A 407 1.67 34.61 -8.88
N PRO A 408 2.05 34.01 -10.02
CA PRO A 408 3.14 33.05 -10.07
C PRO A 408 4.48 33.73 -9.74
N ASN A 409 5.27 33.07 -8.89
CA ASN A 409 6.61 33.48 -8.50
C ASN A 409 7.63 32.40 -8.90
N TRP A 410 8.84 32.83 -9.27
CA TRP A 410 9.94 31.93 -9.60
C TRP A 410 10.20 30.92 -8.47
N GLY A 411 10.28 29.64 -8.81
CA GLY A 411 10.53 28.56 -7.85
C GLY A 411 11.12 27.30 -8.48
N TYR A 412 11.84 27.48 -9.58
CA TYR A 412 12.56 26.41 -10.25
C TYR A 412 13.87 26.12 -9.49
N ASP A 413 14.12 24.84 -9.27
CA ASP A 413 15.32 24.31 -8.63
C ASP A 413 15.87 23.22 -9.54
N GLU A 414 17.09 23.39 -10.04
CA GLU A 414 17.71 22.50 -11.01
C GLU A 414 17.83 21.04 -10.52
N LYS A 415 18.02 20.82 -9.22
CA LYS A 415 18.18 19.47 -8.65
C LYS A 415 16.84 18.79 -8.38
N LYS A 416 15.79 19.57 -8.09
CA LYS A 416 14.47 19.04 -7.66
C LYS A 416 13.40 19.10 -8.75
N SER A 417 13.55 20.00 -9.71
CA SER A 417 12.56 20.24 -10.77
C SER A 417 12.83 19.35 -11.97
N VAL A 418 11.80 19.12 -12.77
CA VAL A 418 11.96 18.43 -14.05
C VAL A 418 12.57 19.42 -15.01
N GLN A 419 13.72 19.03 -15.56
CA GLN A 419 14.52 19.84 -16.47
C GLN A 419 13.79 20.12 -17.80
N PRO A 420 13.99 21.31 -18.41
CA PRO A 420 13.35 21.71 -19.67
C PRO A 420 13.45 20.68 -20.80
N PHE A 421 14.63 20.07 -20.98
CA PHE A 421 14.83 19.03 -22.00
C PHE A 421 13.95 17.78 -21.82
N LYS A 422 13.30 17.60 -20.66
CA LYS A 422 12.34 16.51 -20.39
C LYS A 422 10.87 16.93 -20.52
N TRP A 423 10.59 18.20 -20.80
CA TRP A 423 9.22 18.72 -20.87
C TRP A 423 8.47 18.18 -22.09
N ALA A 424 9.10 18.16 -23.26
CA ALA A 424 8.52 17.60 -24.48
C ALA A 424 8.07 16.15 -24.29
N ALA A 425 8.96 15.28 -23.80
CA ALA A 425 8.66 13.88 -23.52
C ALA A 425 7.49 13.71 -22.52
N ARG A 426 7.41 14.59 -21.52
CA ARG A 426 6.34 14.56 -20.52
C ARG A 426 4.98 14.92 -21.10
N ILE A 427 4.94 15.94 -21.96
CA ILE A 427 3.73 16.34 -22.66
C ILE A 427 3.29 15.24 -23.63
N GLU A 428 4.24 14.63 -24.35
CA GLU A 428 3.95 13.48 -25.22
C GLU A 428 3.34 12.30 -24.47
N GLU A 429 3.90 11.92 -23.33
CA GLU A 429 3.38 10.83 -22.49
C GLU A 429 1.97 11.15 -21.97
N ALA A 430 1.76 12.36 -21.45
CA ALA A 430 0.45 12.80 -20.97
C ALA A 430 -0.59 12.86 -22.08
N GLY A 431 -0.21 13.39 -23.25
CA GLY A 431 -1.09 13.58 -24.39
C GLY A 431 -1.62 12.28 -24.97
N LYS A 432 -0.81 11.21 -25.00
CA LYS A 432 -1.29 9.87 -25.41
C LYS A 432 -2.49 9.40 -24.58
N LYS A 433 -2.53 9.75 -23.29
CA LYS A 433 -3.64 9.39 -22.40
C LYS A 433 -4.83 10.34 -22.50
N LEU A 434 -4.56 11.60 -22.83
CA LEU A 434 -5.58 12.64 -23.02
C LEU A 434 -6.28 12.57 -24.39
N GLN A 435 -5.74 11.82 -25.36
CA GLN A 435 -6.39 11.57 -26.65
C GLN A 435 -7.78 10.94 -26.46
N ASP A 436 -8.73 11.26 -27.33
CA ASP A 436 -10.08 10.69 -27.35
C ASP A 436 -10.81 10.77 -26.00
N ILE A 437 -10.73 11.93 -25.34
CA ILE A 437 -11.52 12.24 -24.15
C ILE A 437 -12.26 13.57 -24.34
N LYS A 438 -13.35 13.75 -23.61
CA LYS A 438 -14.05 15.01 -23.53
C LYS A 438 -13.35 15.94 -22.53
N ILE A 439 -12.95 17.13 -22.98
CA ILE A 439 -12.26 18.14 -22.15
C ILE A 439 -13.06 19.44 -22.21
N THR A 440 -13.74 19.78 -21.11
CA THR A 440 -14.62 20.96 -21.04
C THR A 440 -14.13 22.01 -20.06
N ASN A 441 -14.66 23.22 -20.21
CA ASN A 441 -14.49 24.35 -19.31
C ASN A 441 -15.88 24.89 -18.97
N ILE A 442 -16.63 24.12 -18.19
CA ILE A 442 -18.03 24.41 -17.82
C ILE A 442 -18.20 24.27 -16.31
N ASP A 443 -19.37 24.64 -15.79
CA ASP A 443 -19.69 24.49 -14.38
C ASP A 443 -19.69 23.00 -13.97
N PHE A 444 -19.21 22.71 -12.76
CA PHE A 444 -19.09 21.33 -12.28
C PHE A 444 -20.45 20.63 -12.19
N GLU A 445 -21.55 21.37 -11.96
CA GLU A 445 -22.90 20.81 -11.86
C GLU A 445 -23.31 20.17 -13.18
N GLU A 446 -22.94 20.76 -14.32
CA GLU A 446 -23.25 20.23 -15.64
C GLU A 446 -22.59 18.86 -15.85
N VAL A 447 -21.34 18.69 -15.40
CA VAL A 447 -20.61 17.42 -15.50
C VAL A 447 -21.22 16.35 -14.59
N ILE A 448 -21.61 16.73 -13.37
CA ILE A 448 -22.19 15.80 -12.37
C ILE A 448 -23.60 15.36 -12.78
N LYS A 449 -24.41 16.29 -13.30
CA LYS A 449 -25.81 16.06 -13.65
C LYS A 449 -25.99 15.49 -15.07
N ALA A 450 -24.96 15.52 -15.91
CA ALA A 450 -25.08 15.01 -17.27
C ALA A 450 -25.55 13.54 -17.30
N PRO A 451 -26.41 13.17 -18.26
CA PRO A 451 -26.80 11.77 -18.47
C PRO A 451 -25.57 10.93 -18.81
N LYS A 452 -25.64 9.63 -18.56
CA LYS A 452 -24.58 8.69 -18.97
C LYS A 452 -24.41 8.72 -20.50
N MET A 453 -23.17 8.68 -20.98
CA MET A 453 -22.84 8.73 -22.41
C MET A 453 -23.13 7.40 -23.11
N ASN A 454 -23.18 6.29 -22.36
CA ASN A 454 -23.53 4.97 -22.86
C ASN A 454 -24.33 4.17 -21.82
N ASN A 455 -24.59 2.90 -22.09
CA ASN A 455 -25.41 2.06 -21.21
C ASN A 455 -24.72 1.65 -19.90
N GLY A 456 -23.40 1.79 -19.77
CA GLY A 456 -22.67 1.37 -18.59
C GLY A 456 -22.65 2.38 -17.44
N ASP A 457 -22.00 1.97 -16.34
CA ASP A 457 -21.93 2.73 -15.10
C ASP A 457 -20.95 3.92 -15.22
N VAL A 458 -21.27 5.00 -14.52
CA VAL A 458 -20.45 6.22 -14.40
C VAL A 458 -19.78 6.27 -13.04
N PHE A 459 -18.47 6.50 -13.02
CA PHE A 459 -17.72 6.85 -11.82
C PHE A 459 -17.25 8.30 -11.87
N ILE A 460 -17.59 9.08 -10.86
CA ILE A 460 -17.23 10.49 -10.76
C ILE A 460 -16.19 10.66 -9.64
N PHE A 461 -15.00 11.16 -9.97
CA PHE A 461 -14.03 11.59 -8.96
C PHE A 461 -14.10 13.11 -8.79
N VAL A 462 -14.24 13.56 -7.55
CA VAL A 462 -14.52 14.95 -7.24
C VAL A 462 -13.47 15.46 -6.24
N ASP A 463 -12.75 16.51 -6.60
CA ASP A 463 -11.70 17.11 -5.75
C ASP A 463 -11.75 18.65 -5.85
N PRO A 464 -12.77 19.28 -5.22
CA PRO A 464 -13.00 20.71 -5.32
C PRO A 464 -11.97 21.50 -4.49
N PRO A 465 -11.93 22.83 -4.59
CA PRO A 465 -11.31 23.68 -3.58
C PRO A 465 -11.88 23.39 -2.17
N TYR A 466 -11.01 23.18 -1.19
CA TYR A 466 -11.36 22.75 0.18
C TYR A 466 -11.86 23.91 1.04
N TYR A 467 -12.83 23.65 1.93
CA TYR A 467 -13.57 24.65 2.70
C TYR A 467 -12.66 25.46 3.63
N GLU A 468 -11.84 24.78 4.45
CA GLU A 468 -10.91 25.45 5.38
C GLU A 468 -9.54 25.81 4.76
N ALA A 469 -9.28 25.40 3.51
CA ALA A 469 -7.98 25.64 2.89
C ALA A 469 -7.81 27.12 2.47
N ASP A 470 -6.56 27.59 2.42
CA ASP A 470 -6.23 28.88 1.82
C ASP A 470 -6.34 28.80 0.28
N GLN A 471 -7.58 28.81 -0.20
CA GLN A 471 -7.92 28.64 -1.61
C GLN A 471 -7.41 29.82 -2.44
N LYS A 472 -7.46 31.04 -1.89
CA LYS A 472 -7.08 32.29 -2.57
C LYS A 472 -5.59 32.31 -2.92
N ARG A 473 -4.74 31.66 -2.11
CA ARG A 473 -3.32 31.53 -2.41
C ARG A 473 -3.01 30.44 -3.45
N ALA A 474 -3.84 29.40 -3.54
CA ALA A 474 -3.55 28.22 -4.34
C ALA A 474 -4.21 28.21 -5.72
N TYR A 475 -5.42 28.77 -5.85
CA TYR A 475 -6.25 28.68 -7.04
C TYR A 475 -6.65 30.06 -7.56
N LYS A 476 -6.79 30.20 -8.89
CA LYS A 476 -7.35 31.41 -9.52
C LYS A 476 -8.84 31.55 -9.24
N HIS A 477 -9.53 30.43 -9.09
CA HIS A 477 -10.97 30.34 -8.81
C HIS A 477 -11.15 29.62 -7.46
N SER A 478 -11.75 30.30 -6.49
CA SER A 478 -12.07 29.76 -5.16
C SER A 478 -13.57 29.51 -5.04
N PHE A 479 -13.93 28.50 -4.27
CA PHE A 479 -15.31 28.25 -3.87
C PHE A 479 -15.77 29.28 -2.82
N ARG A 480 -17.04 29.67 -2.93
CA ARG A 480 -17.79 30.30 -1.86
C ARG A 480 -18.60 29.25 -1.09
N GLU A 481 -19.19 29.66 0.02
CA GLU A 481 -20.06 28.79 0.82
C GLU A 481 -21.22 28.22 -0.02
N GLU A 482 -21.79 29.04 -0.90
CA GLU A 482 -22.87 28.62 -1.79
C GLU A 482 -22.41 27.54 -2.79
N ASP A 483 -21.16 27.57 -3.25
CA ASP A 483 -20.61 26.57 -4.17
C ASP A 483 -20.43 25.21 -3.48
N HIS A 484 -20.06 25.20 -2.20
CA HIS A 484 -19.99 23.98 -1.39
C HIS A 484 -21.38 23.34 -1.24
N ILE A 485 -22.42 24.16 -1.01
CA ILE A 485 -23.81 23.72 -0.93
C ILE A 485 -24.31 23.19 -2.28
N ARG A 486 -24.03 23.91 -3.38
CA ARG A 486 -24.37 23.50 -4.75
C ARG A 486 -23.75 22.14 -5.09
N LEU A 487 -22.47 21.95 -4.76
CA LEU A 487 -21.79 20.67 -4.96
C LEU A 487 -22.41 19.53 -4.16
N ALA A 488 -22.68 19.76 -2.86
CA ALA A 488 -23.32 18.76 -2.02
C ALA A 488 -24.72 18.37 -2.54
N LYS A 489 -25.51 19.35 -3.01
CA LYS A 489 -26.82 19.12 -3.62
C LYS A 489 -26.71 18.31 -4.91
N ALA A 490 -25.82 18.70 -5.83
CA ALA A 490 -25.62 17.98 -7.09
C ALA A 490 -25.18 16.53 -6.87
N LEU A 491 -24.33 16.27 -5.87
CA LEU A 491 -23.89 14.92 -5.51
C LEU A 491 -24.96 14.12 -4.76
N LYS A 492 -25.86 14.77 -4.02
CA LYS A 492 -27.00 14.09 -3.37
C LYS A 492 -28.05 13.63 -4.38
N GLU A 493 -28.23 14.40 -5.45
CA GLU A 493 -29.23 14.13 -6.50
C GLU A 493 -28.69 13.19 -7.60
N THR A 494 -27.38 13.03 -7.73
CA THR A 494 -26.80 12.18 -8.78
C THR A 494 -27.03 10.69 -8.51
N LYS A 495 -27.41 9.96 -9.56
CA LYS A 495 -27.52 8.49 -9.53
C LYS A 495 -26.17 7.80 -9.78
N HIS A 496 -25.16 8.57 -10.19
CA HIS A 496 -23.84 8.06 -10.51
C HIS A 496 -23.04 7.78 -9.24
N LYS A 497 -22.14 6.80 -9.30
CA LYS A 497 -21.26 6.53 -8.17
C LYS A 497 -20.19 7.62 -8.10
N PHE A 498 -19.98 8.22 -6.93
CA PHE A 498 -18.97 9.26 -6.77
C PHE A 498 -17.98 8.96 -5.63
N CYS A 499 -16.78 9.48 -5.79
CA CYS A 499 -15.74 9.53 -4.77
C CYS A 499 -15.25 10.97 -4.65
N LEU A 500 -15.62 11.63 -3.56
CA LEU A 500 -15.25 13.00 -3.22
C LEU A 500 -14.10 13.01 -2.22
N THR A 501 -13.13 13.90 -2.40
CA THR A 501 -12.10 14.22 -1.40
C THR A 501 -12.29 15.62 -0.84
N TYR A 502 -12.11 15.78 0.47
CA TYR A 502 -12.41 17.03 1.17
C TYR A 502 -11.62 17.19 2.48
N ASP A 503 -11.52 18.41 3.04
CA ASP A 503 -11.08 18.59 4.43
C ASP A 503 -12.05 17.96 5.45
N ASP A 504 -11.48 17.45 6.55
CA ASP A 504 -12.25 16.85 7.64
C ASP A 504 -12.65 17.91 8.68
N CYS A 505 -13.69 18.68 8.39
CA CYS A 505 -14.23 19.71 9.28
C CYS A 505 -15.74 19.51 9.59
N LYS A 506 -16.24 20.25 10.59
CA LYS A 506 -17.64 20.15 11.03
C LYS A 506 -18.63 20.47 9.90
N SER A 507 -18.44 21.59 9.21
CA SER A 507 -19.32 22.03 8.11
C SER A 507 -19.43 20.99 7.00
N ILE A 508 -18.33 20.31 6.67
CA ILE A 508 -18.31 19.28 5.62
C ILE A 508 -18.95 17.97 6.08
N ARG A 509 -18.73 17.58 7.33
CA ARG A 509 -19.44 16.43 7.91
C ARG A 509 -20.95 16.66 7.95
N GLU A 510 -21.40 17.88 8.23
CA GLU A 510 -22.81 18.25 8.21
C GLU A 510 -23.37 18.24 6.77
N LEU A 511 -22.69 18.90 5.82
CA LEU A 511 -23.10 18.94 4.41
C LEU A 511 -23.22 17.57 3.76
N TYR A 512 -22.36 16.62 4.13
CA TYR A 512 -22.30 15.28 3.57
C TYR A 512 -22.74 14.17 4.55
N GLY A 513 -23.46 14.51 5.64
CA GLY A 513 -23.90 13.54 6.64
C GLY A 513 -24.85 12.44 6.11
N TRP A 514 -25.38 12.62 4.91
CA TRP A 514 -26.21 11.66 4.18
C TRP A 514 -25.40 10.61 3.38
N ALA A 515 -24.07 10.75 3.28
CA ALA A 515 -23.19 9.90 2.49
C ALA A 515 -22.26 9.04 3.38
N ASN A 516 -21.54 8.10 2.77
CA ASN A 516 -20.55 7.28 3.47
C ASN A 516 -19.27 8.10 3.69
N LEU A 517 -18.98 8.44 4.95
CA LEU A 517 -17.81 9.23 5.35
C LEU A 517 -16.64 8.33 5.77
N HIS A 518 -15.48 8.50 5.14
CA HIS A 518 -14.28 7.71 5.39
C HIS A 518 -13.11 8.62 5.82
N PRO A 519 -12.90 8.82 7.13
CA PRO A 519 -11.78 9.62 7.64
C PRO A 519 -10.44 9.01 7.29
N VAL A 520 -9.55 9.85 6.78
CA VAL A 520 -8.20 9.46 6.35
C VAL A 520 -7.20 10.52 6.77
N SER A 521 -6.01 10.07 7.15
CA SER A 521 -4.93 10.97 7.54
C SER A 521 -3.64 10.63 6.82
N TRP A 522 -2.96 11.67 6.34
CA TRP A 522 -1.61 11.55 5.81
C TRP A 522 -0.80 12.82 6.01
N ARG A 523 0.52 12.69 5.90
CA ARG A 523 1.42 13.83 6.04
C ARG A 523 1.47 14.57 4.71
N TYR A 524 1.11 15.85 4.72
CA TYR A 524 1.39 16.71 3.58
C TYR A 524 2.90 16.94 3.45
N HIS A 525 3.38 16.92 2.21
CA HIS A 525 4.71 17.41 1.89
C HIS A 525 4.57 18.83 1.36
N THR A 526 4.44 19.83 2.25
CA THR A 526 4.60 21.22 1.84
C THR A 526 6.09 21.55 1.72
N ALA A 527 6.45 22.35 0.72
CA ALA A 527 7.85 22.59 0.34
C ALA A 527 8.71 23.29 1.42
N ASN A 528 8.10 23.78 2.52
CA ASN A 528 8.78 24.51 3.60
C ASN A 528 8.70 23.88 5.01
N SER A 529 8.24 22.64 5.16
CA SER A 529 8.27 21.99 6.49
C SER A 529 9.63 21.33 6.77
N ASN A 530 10.38 21.84 7.75
CA ASN A 530 11.45 21.07 8.41
C ASN A 530 10.89 19.70 8.83
N LYS A 531 11.72 18.63 8.83
CA LYS A 531 11.30 17.25 9.14
C LYS A 531 10.49 17.12 10.44
N ALA A 532 10.66 18.06 11.37
CA ALA A 532 10.00 18.13 12.68
C ALA A 532 8.59 18.77 12.69
N SER A 533 8.17 19.51 11.65
CA SER A 533 6.91 20.28 11.64
C SER A 533 5.87 19.83 10.61
N ARG A 534 5.99 18.60 10.07
CA ARG A 534 5.03 18.08 9.08
C ARG A 534 3.66 17.85 9.72
N LYS A 535 2.75 18.81 9.53
CA LYS A 535 1.35 18.75 9.98
C LYS A 535 0.67 17.52 9.37
N MET A 536 0.01 16.73 10.20
CA MET A 536 -0.86 15.66 9.74
C MET A 536 -2.10 16.30 9.12
N GLY A 537 -2.35 16.03 7.84
CA GLY A 537 -3.59 16.40 7.19
C GLY A 537 -4.66 15.38 7.54
N ASN A 538 -5.80 15.84 8.03
CA ASN A 538 -7.01 15.04 8.12
C ASN A 538 -7.88 15.43 6.92
N GLU A 539 -8.26 14.44 6.12
CA GLU A 539 -9.15 14.58 4.98
C GLU A 539 -10.29 13.56 5.11
N LEU A 540 -11.41 13.85 4.44
CA LEU A 540 -12.53 12.92 4.26
C LEU A 540 -12.50 12.40 2.83
N ILE A 541 -12.66 11.08 2.68
CA ILE A 541 -13.15 10.50 1.45
C ILE A 541 -14.64 10.24 1.63
N ILE A 542 -15.46 10.66 0.68
CA ILE A 542 -16.92 10.61 0.76
C ILE A 542 -17.47 9.86 -0.46
N THR A 543 -18.32 8.85 -0.23
CA THR A 543 -18.92 8.03 -1.29
C THR A 543 -20.43 7.85 -1.09
N ASN A 544 -21.18 7.58 -2.17
CA ASN A 544 -22.59 7.14 -2.10
C ASN A 544 -22.76 5.61 -2.25
N PHE A 545 -21.67 4.86 -2.12
CA PHE A 545 -21.61 3.40 -2.23
C PHE A 545 -20.64 2.80 -1.21
#